data_AF-A0A8B7KEA9-F1
#
_entry.id   AF-A0A8B7KEA9-F1
#
_cell.length_a   1.000
_cell.length_b   1.000
_cell.length_c   1.000
_cell.angle_alpha   90.00
_cell.angle_beta   90.00
_cell.angle_gamma   90.00
#
_symmetry.space_group_name_H-M   'P 1'
#
loop_
_entity.id
_entity.type
_entity.pdbx_description
1 polymer ?
#
loop_
_entity_poly.entity_id
_entity_poly.type
_entity_poly.pdbx_seq_one_letter_code
_entity_poly.pdbx_strand_id
1 'polypeptide(L)'
;MSENVFCAGAVNAAKEVWEERIKKHNEDLKREREFQQKLVRIWEERVSLTKLREKVSKEDGRLVLKIEKEEWKTLPSSLLKLSQLQEWQLHRTGLLKIPEFIGRFQNLTVLDLSRNTISEIPRGIGLLTRLQELILSYNRIKTVPKELSNCASLEKLELAVNRDICELPQELSNLIKLTHLDLSVNRFTAVPPAVLRMPALEWLDMGSNRLQQLPDTIERFVNFRDNPLKLEVTLPPSENTDEEEERELFGLQFMHTYIQESRRADNQVNCSTT
;
A
#
# COMPACT_ATOMS: atom_id res chain seq x y z
N MET A 1 82.96 -8.40 12.73
CA MET A 1 81.56 -8.76 12.37
C MET A 1 80.58 -7.75 12.97
N SER A 2 80.75 -6.44 12.75
CA SER A 2 79.97 -5.41 13.45
C SER A 2 79.46 -4.26 12.56
N GLU A 3 79.80 -4.20 11.27
CA GLU A 3 79.32 -3.12 10.38
C GLU A 3 77.99 -3.44 9.66
N ASN A 4 77.61 -4.71 9.51
CA ASN A 4 76.37 -5.09 8.82
C ASN A 4 75.09 -4.94 9.68
N VAL A 5 75.22 -4.82 11.01
CA VAL A 5 74.06 -4.73 11.92
C VAL A 5 73.55 -3.28 12.03
N PHE A 6 74.42 -2.29 11.87
CA PHE A 6 74.05 -0.88 12.00
C PHE A 6 73.29 -0.34 10.77
N CYS A 7 73.67 -0.78 9.56
CA CYS A 7 72.98 -0.40 8.33
C CYS A 7 71.58 -1.03 8.18
N ALA A 8 71.38 -2.26 8.68
CA ALA A 8 70.07 -2.91 8.65
C ALA A 8 69.02 -2.19 9.52
N GLY A 9 69.43 -1.67 10.68
CA GLY A 9 68.54 -0.91 11.57
C GLY A 9 68.06 0.42 10.96
N ALA A 10 68.94 1.16 10.28
CA ALA A 10 68.61 2.42 9.63
C ALA A 10 67.68 2.23 8.41
N VAL A 11 67.90 1.17 7.62
CA VAL A 11 67.03 0.83 6.47
C VAL A 11 65.65 0.39 6.93
N ASN A 12 65.56 -0.40 8.01
CA ASN A 12 64.28 -0.80 8.59
C ASN A 12 63.50 0.40 9.15
N ALA A 13 64.17 1.33 9.85
CA ALA A 13 63.52 2.55 10.35
C ALA A 13 63.01 3.45 9.20
N ALA A 14 63.79 3.61 8.13
CA ALA A 14 63.36 4.37 6.95
C ALA A 14 62.17 3.71 6.24
N LYS A 15 62.15 2.37 6.17
CA LYS A 15 61.03 1.59 5.65
C LYS A 15 59.76 1.78 6.48
N GLU A 16 59.85 1.71 7.81
CA GLU A 16 58.73 1.93 8.72
C GLU A 16 58.12 3.33 8.56
N VAL A 17 58.96 4.37 8.52
CA VAL A 17 58.50 5.76 8.27
C VAL A 17 57.81 5.88 6.91
N TRP A 18 58.34 5.21 5.88
CA TRP A 18 57.75 5.23 4.55
C TRP A 18 56.40 4.48 4.50
N GLU A 19 56.30 3.34 5.17
CA GLU A 19 55.05 2.57 5.31
C GLU A 19 53.99 3.36 6.08
N GLU A 20 54.33 4.02 7.17
CA GLU A 20 53.43 4.92 7.90
C GLU A 20 52.95 6.09 7.02
N ARG A 21 53.85 6.67 6.22
CA ARG A 21 53.51 7.77 5.31
C ARG A 21 52.55 7.32 4.21
N ILE A 22 52.75 6.13 3.65
CA ILE A 22 51.82 5.53 2.68
C ILE A 22 50.47 5.26 3.33
N LYS A 23 50.47 4.68 4.54
CA LYS A 23 49.23 4.41 5.28
C LYS A 23 48.43 5.70 5.51
N LYS A 24 49.09 6.76 6.00
CA LYS A 24 48.47 8.07 6.19
C LYS A 24 47.92 8.65 4.88
N HIS A 25 48.70 8.59 3.79
CA HIS A 25 48.26 9.05 2.48
C HIS A 25 47.02 8.30 1.97
N ASN A 26 46.99 6.97 2.14
CA ASN A 26 45.84 6.14 1.78
C ASN A 26 44.61 6.48 2.62
N GLU A 27 44.78 6.75 3.92
CA GLU A 27 43.71 7.21 4.80
C GLU A 27 43.17 8.59 4.42
N ASP A 28 44.05 9.52 4.02
CA ASP A 28 43.66 10.84 3.54
C ASP A 28 42.89 10.74 2.21
N LEU A 29 43.37 9.92 1.26
CA LEU A 29 42.65 9.64 0.01
C LEU A 29 41.28 8.99 0.25
N LYS A 30 41.18 8.09 1.23
CA LYS A 30 39.91 7.49 1.62
C LYS A 30 38.94 8.54 2.17
N ARG A 31 39.41 9.41 3.08
CA ARG A 31 38.63 10.52 3.63
C ARG A 31 38.15 11.48 2.55
N GLU A 32 39.02 11.81 1.59
CA GLU A 32 38.65 12.68 0.46
C GLU A 32 37.58 12.01 -0.42
N ARG A 33 37.74 10.72 -0.76
CA ARG A 33 36.71 9.99 -1.53
C ARG A 33 35.37 9.94 -0.80
N GLU A 34 35.37 9.67 0.51
CA GLU A 34 34.17 9.69 1.34
C GLU A 34 33.53 11.08 1.39
N PHE A 35 34.33 12.13 1.49
CA PHE A 35 33.87 13.51 1.46
C PHE A 35 33.23 13.87 0.11
N GLN A 36 33.88 13.55 -1.01
CA GLN A 36 33.34 13.77 -2.35
C GLN A 36 32.03 12.99 -2.56
N GLN A 37 31.98 11.73 -2.12
CA GLN A 37 30.76 10.93 -2.19
C GLN A 37 29.62 11.54 -1.35
N LYS A 38 29.94 12.11 -0.19
CA LYS A 38 28.98 12.84 0.64
C LYS A 38 28.46 14.09 -0.07
N LEU A 39 29.33 14.86 -0.72
CA LEU A 39 28.92 16.04 -1.49
C LEU A 39 27.99 15.68 -2.66
N VAL A 40 28.30 14.62 -3.40
CA VAL A 40 27.46 14.12 -4.50
C VAL A 40 26.07 13.76 -3.98
N ARG A 41 25.97 12.99 -2.88
CA ARG A 41 24.67 12.64 -2.28
C ARG A 41 23.86 13.88 -1.88
N ILE A 42 24.50 14.86 -1.25
CA ILE A 42 23.83 16.13 -0.88
C ILE A 42 23.31 16.86 -2.12
N TRP A 43 24.10 16.89 -3.19
CA TRP A 43 23.70 17.50 -4.45
C TRP A 43 22.51 16.76 -5.09
N GLU A 44 22.55 15.43 -5.16
CA GLU A 44 21.46 14.60 -5.67
C GLU A 44 20.16 14.80 -4.87
N GLU A 45 20.25 14.87 -3.53
CA GLU A 45 19.11 15.17 -2.67
C GLU A 45 18.53 16.56 -2.94
N ARG A 46 19.39 17.57 -3.15
CA ARG A 46 18.96 18.93 -3.48
C ARG A 46 18.26 18.99 -4.83
N VAL A 47 18.84 18.38 -5.86
CA VAL A 47 18.24 18.30 -7.21
C VAL A 47 16.89 17.60 -7.14
N SER A 48 16.82 16.45 -6.45
CA SER A 48 15.57 15.70 -6.29
C SER A 48 14.52 16.51 -5.54
N LEU A 49 14.90 17.24 -4.49
CA LEU A 49 13.99 18.11 -3.74
C LEU A 49 13.45 19.24 -4.61
N THR A 50 14.29 19.88 -5.43
CA THR A 50 13.85 20.94 -6.33
C THR A 50 12.81 20.42 -7.30
N LYS A 51 13.06 19.27 -7.94
CA LYS A 51 12.09 18.62 -8.84
C LYS A 51 10.78 18.29 -8.12
N LEU A 52 10.85 17.74 -6.91
CA LEU A 52 9.65 17.43 -6.12
C LEU A 52 8.85 18.69 -5.80
N ARG A 53 9.51 19.80 -5.45
CA ARG A 53 8.82 21.07 -5.16
C ARG A 53 8.07 21.62 -6.37
N GLU A 54 8.59 21.45 -7.58
CA GLU A 54 7.89 21.84 -8.82
C GLU A 54 6.63 21.01 -9.08
N LYS A 55 6.53 19.81 -8.47
CA LYS A 55 5.37 18.92 -8.55
C LYS A 55 4.35 19.14 -7.43
N VAL A 56 4.62 20.07 -6.52
CA VAL A 56 3.68 20.41 -5.44
C VAL A 56 2.80 21.57 -5.88
N SER A 57 1.49 21.34 -5.89
CA SER A 57 0.45 22.32 -6.15
C SER A 57 -0.38 22.56 -4.88
N LYS A 58 -1.16 23.64 -4.88
CA LYS A 58 -2.20 23.87 -3.88
C LYS A 58 -3.55 23.72 -4.57
N GLU A 59 -4.33 22.72 -4.16
CA GLU A 59 -5.63 22.39 -4.73
C GLU A 59 -6.64 22.34 -3.57
N ASP A 60 -7.73 23.10 -3.67
CA ASP A 60 -8.79 23.18 -2.64
C ASP A 60 -8.28 23.42 -1.21
N GLY A 61 -7.22 24.23 -1.07
CA GLY A 61 -6.61 24.53 0.22
C GLY A 61 -5.59 23.50 0.71
N ARG A 62 -5.47 22.35 0.03
CA ARG A 62 -4.54 21.27 0.35
C ARG A 62 -3.24 21.38 -0.42
N LEU A 63 -2.14 20.93 0.19
CA LEU A 63 -0.86 20.76 -0.51
C LEU A 63 -0.80 19.37 -1.14
N VAL A 64 -0.86 19.34 -2.46
CA VAL A 64 -0.93 18.13 -3.28
C VAL A 64 0.42 17.91 -3.97
N LEU A 65 0.95 16.69 -3.84
CA LEU A 65 2.07 16.24 -4.65
C LEU A 65 1.53 15.40 -5.81
N LYS A 66 1.68 15.90 -7.03
CA LYS A 66 1.21 15.21 -8.23
C LYS A 66 2.36 14.76 -9.12
N ILE A 67 2.48 13.46 -9.35
CA ILE A 67 3.51 12.88 -10.21
C ILE A 67 2.81 12.02 -11.26
N GLU A 68 2.91 12.42 -12.53
CA GLU A 68 2.19 11.76 -13.63
C GLU A 68 3.10 10.96 -14.57
N LYS A 69 4.43 11.03 -14.38
CA LYS A 69 5.44 10.37 -15.23
C LYS A 69 6.24 9.36 -14.42
N GLU A 70 6.80 8.35 -15.08
CA GLU A 70 7.71 7.34 -14.50
C GLU A 70 9.10 7.90 -14.11
N GLU A 71 9.15 9.10 -13.54
CA GLU A 71 10.40 9.74 -13.12
C GLU A 71 11.02 9.07 -11.89
N TRP A 72 10.20 8.46 -11.02
CA TRP A 72 10.65 7.83 -9.77
C TRP A 72 10.08 6.43 -9.57
N LYS A 73 10.92 5.40 -9.81
CA LYS A 73 10.62 4.01 -9.38
C LYS A 73 10.65 3.84 -7.86
N THR A 74 11.40 4.71 -7.18
CA THR A 74 11.51 4.82 -5.72
C THR A 74 11.49 6.28 -5.32
N LEU A 75 10.70 6.62 -4.31
CA LEU A 75 10.62 7.99 -3.80
C LEU A 75 11.86 8.33 -2.95
N PRO A 76 12.55 9.46 -3.21
CA PRO A 76 13.76 9.84 -2.50
C PRO A 76 13.46 10.32 -1.07
N SER A 77 14.41 10.14 -0.16
CA SER A 77 14.33 10.60 1.24
C SER A 77 14.17 12.11 1.38
N SER A 78 14.59 12.89 0.37
CA SER A 78 14.42 14.34 0.34
C SER A 78 12.95 14.77 0.44
N LEU A 79 12.01 13.89 0.07
CA LEU A 79 10.57 14.11 0.23
C LEU A 79 10.16 14.38 1.68
N LEU A 80 10.94 13.90 2.67
CA LEU A 80 10.73 14.19 4.09
C LEU A 80 10.77 15.68 4.44
N LYS A 81 11.42 16.50 3.60
CA LYS A 81 11.43 17.96 3.75
C LYS A 81 10.11 18.62 3.34
N LEU A 82 9.16 17.84 2.83
CA LEU A 82 7.83 18.27 2.42
C LEU A 82 6.75 17.62 3.32
N SER A 83 7.01 17.50 4.63
CA SER A 83 6.12 16.84 5.60
C SER A 83 4.76 17.52 5.79
N GLN A 84 4.59 18.74 5.27
CA GLN A 84 3.33 19.48 5.23
C GLN A 84 2.35 18.98 4.16
N LEU A 85 2.76 18.08 3.26
CA LEU A 85 1.89 17.54 2.21
C LEU A 85 0.66 16.86 2.83
N GLN A 86 -0.49 17.10 2.20
CA GLN A 86 -1.79 16.57 2.61
C GLN A 86 -2.30 15.53 1.63
N GLU A 87 -1.85 15.58 0.37
CA GLU A 87 -2.33 14.66 -0.64
C GLU A 87 -1.21 14.24 -1.58
N TRP A 88 -1.17 12.94 -1.88
CA TRP A 88 -0.22 12.33 -2.79
C TRP A 88 -1.01 11.68 -3.93
N GLN A 89 -0.86 12.22 -5.13
CA GLN A 89 -1.43 11.70 -6.37
C GLN A 89 -0.30 11.17 -7.26
N LEU A 90 0.05 9.89 -7.10
CA LEU A 90 1.14 9.23 -7.82
C LEU A 90 0.59 8.03 -8.61
N HIS A 91 -0.48 8.24 -9.37
CA HIS A 91 -1.05 7.20 -10.21
C HIS A 91 -0.14 6.90 -11.40
N ARG A 92 0.03 5.62 -11.78
CA ARG A 92 0.77 5.23 -13.00
C ARG A 92 2.22 5.75 -13.07
N THR A 93 2.97 5.75 -11.96
CA THR A 93 4.37 6.22 -11.93
C THR A 93 5.41 5.09 -11.97
N GLY A 94 4.98 3.83 -12.05
CA GLY A 94 5.88 2.67 -12.01
C GLY A 94 6.54 2.47 -10.64
N LEU A 95 5.90 2.92 -9.56
CA LEU A 95 6.44 2.80 -8.20
C LEU A 95 6.51 1.33 -7.79
N LEU A 96 7.67 0.92 -7.24
CA LEU A 96 7.91 -0.46 -6.79
C LEU A 96 7.47 -0.70 -5.34
N LYS A 97 7.55 0.34 -4.50
CA LYS A 97 7.26 0.24 -3.07
C LYS A 97 6.85 1.58 -2.48
N ILE A 98 6.03 1.53 -1.43
CA ILE A 98 5.78 2.68 -0.56
C ILE A 98 7.01 2.85 0.34
N PRO A 99 7.57 4.07 0.48
CA PRO A 99 8.72 4.27 1.36
C PRO A 99 8.36 4.07 2.83
N GLU A 100 9.23 3.41 3.61
CA GLU A 100 9.04 3.20 5.06
C GLU A 100 8.81 4.49 5.85
N PHE A 101 9.37 5.59 5.35
CA PHE A 101 9.23 6.90 5.97
C PHE A 101 7.86 7.55 5.71
N ILE A 102 6.92 6.88 5.01
CA ILE A 102 5.56 7.39 4.74
C ILE A 102 4.85 7.81 6.03
N GLY A 103 5.08 7.11 7.14
CA GLY A 103 4.50 7.44 8.44
C GLY A 103 4.93 8.80 9.01
N ARG A 104 5.84 9.52 8.35
CA ARG A 104 6.23 10.88 8.73
C ARG A 104 5.33 11.96 8.16
N PHE A 105 4.48 11.66 7.18
CA PHE A 105 3.52 12.60 6.59
C PHE A 105 2.23 12.64 7.42
N GLN A 106 2.32 13.12 8.66
CA GLN A 106 1.19 13.13 9.61
C GLN A 106 -0.01 14.00 9.19
N ASN A 107 0.18 14.86 8.19
CA ASN A 107 -0.88 15.70 7.63
C ASN A 107 -1.57 15.08 6.41
N LEU A 108 -1.12 13.90 5.97
CA LEU A 108 -1.66 13.24 4.79
C LEU A 108 -3.10 12.80 5.04
N THR A 109 -4.01 13.27 4.19
CA THR A 109 -5.44 12.95 4.17
C THR A 109 -5.79 12.03 3.00
N VAL A 110 -5.08 12.14 1.88
CA VAL A 110 -5.33 11.33 0.68
C VAL A 110 -4.02 10.74 0.15
N LEU A 111 -3.99 9.44 -0.06
CA LEU A 111 -2.86 8.72 -0.64
C LEU A 111 -3.34 7.86 -1.81
N ASP A 112 -3.17 8.38 -3.03
CA ASP A 112 -3.42 7.65 -4.27
C ASP A 112 -2.09 7.17 -4.88
N LEU A 113 -1.89 5.86 -4.80
CA LEU A 113 -0.79 5.14 -5.43
C LEU A 113 -1.31 4.09 -6.42
N SER A 114 -2.49 4.32 -6.98
CA SER A 114 -3.13 3.39 -7.91
C SER A 114 -2.30 3.15 -9.17
N ARG A 115 -2.48 1.97 -9.78
CA ARG A 115 -1.87 1.60 -11.07
C ARG A 115 -0.34 1.66 -11.05
N ASN A 116 0.28 1.19 -9.96
CA ASN A 116 1.71 1.02 -9.82
C ASN A 116 2.07 -0.47 -9.79
N THR A 117 3.27 -0.79 -9.29
CA THR A 117 3.75 -2.19 -9.15
C THR A 117 4.09 -2.53 -7.70
N ILE A 118 3.43 -1.84 -6.76
CA ILE A 118 3.67 -1.96 -5.32
C ILE A 118 3.30 -3.36 -4.86
N SER A 119 4.22 -4.03 -4.15
CA SER A 119 4.00 -5.38 -3.64
C SER A 119 3.68 -5.46 -2.14
N GLU A 120 4.00 -4.40 -1.39
CA GLU A 120 3.86 -4.37 0.06
C GLU A 120 3.40 -3.00 0.57
N ILE A 121 2.63 -3.02 1.64
CA ILE A 121 2.28 -1.82 2.41
C ILE A 121 3.13 -1.85 3.69
N PRO A 122 3.98 -0.83 3.94
CA PRO A 122 4.86 -0.80 5.10
C PRO A 122 4.03 -0.59 6.37
N ARG A 123 4.52 -1.11 7.51
CA ARG A 123 3.85 -0.94 8.82
C ARG A 123 3.70 0.54 9.20
N GLY A 124 4.61 1.39 8.71
CA GLY A 124 4.55 2.83 8.89
C GLY A 124 3.27 3.49 8.38
N ILE A 125 2.46 2.82 7.55
CA ILE A 125 1.14 3.33 7.11
C ILE A 125 0.23 3.63 8.31
N GLY A 126 0.31 2.83 9.38
CA GLY A 126 -0.51 3.00 10.57
C GLY A 126 -0.23 4.27 11.39
N LEU A 127 0.82 5.02 11.04
CA LEU A 127 1.13 6.31 11.67
C LEU A 127 0.33 7.46 11.04
N LEU A 128 -0.37 7.22 9.93
CA LEU A 128 -1.15 8.23 9.20
C LEU A 128 -2.57 8.36 9.79
N THR A 129 -2.67 8.84 11.03
CA THR A 129 -3.95 8.92 11.76
C THR A 129 -4.97 9.88 11.14
N ARG A 130 -4.54 10.78 10.25
CA ARG A 130 -5.39 11.72 9.49
C ARG A 130 -5.76 11.23 8.08
N LEU A 131 -5.25 10.08 7.66
CA LEU A 131 -5.56 9.54 6.34
C LEU A 131 -7.04 9.18 6.25
N GLN A 132 -7.72 9.75 5.27
CA GLN A 132 -9.14 9.53 4.97
C GLN A 132 -9.32 8.61 3.78
N GLU A 133 -8.47 8.74 2.75
CA GLU A 133 -8.55 7.94 1.53
C GLU A 133 -7.23 7.26 1.24
N LEU A 134 -7.27 5.93 1.07
CA LEU A 134 -6.13 5.13 0.64
C LEU A 134 -6.51 4.35 -0.63
N ILE A 135 -5.92 4.75 -1.75
CA ILE A 135 -6.19 4.17 -3.06
C ILE A 135 -4.94 3.40 -3.52
N LEU A 136 -5.06 2.08 -3.52
CA LEU A 136 -4.00 1.14 -3.88
C LEU A 136 -4.44 0.15 -4.97
N SER A 137 -5.53 0.46 -5.66
CA SER A 137 -6.07 -0.32 -6.77
C SER A 137 -5.04 -0.50 -7.90
N TYR A 138 -5.10 -1.63 -8.61
CA TYR A 138 -4.18 -1.97 -9.70
C TYR A 138 -2.70 -2.00 -9.29
N ASN A 139 -2.38 -2.69 -8.20
CA ASN A 139 -1.01 -2.95 -7.76
C ASN A 139 -0.73 -4.47 -7.73
N ARG A 140 0.29 -4.91 -6.99
CA ARG A 140 0.67 -6.32 -6.78
C ARG A 140 0.75 -6.67 -5.30
N ILE A 141 -0.07 -6.00 -4.48
CA ILE A 141 -0.06 -6.14 -3.03
C ILE A 141 -0.53 -7.55 -2.68
N LYS A 142 0.22 -8.21 -1.80
CA LYS A 142 -0.11 -9.58 -1.35
C LYS A 142 -0.79 -9.60 0.01
N THR A 143 -0.36 -8.72 0.90
CA THR A 143 -0.81 -8.68 2.29
C THR A 143 -1.08 -7.25 2.73
N VAL A 144 -2.09 -7.10 3.59
CA VAL A 144 -2.42 -5.84 4.25
C VAL A 144 -1.90 -5.92 5.69
N PRO A 145 -1.06 -4.97 6.16
CA PRO A 145 -0.53 -4.98 7.52
C PRO A 145 -1.63 -4.65 8.52
N LYS A 146 -1.61 -5.30 9.69
CA LYS A 146 -2.57 -5.00 10.77
C LYS A 146 -2.48 -3.56 11.24
N GLU A 147 -1.31 -2.92 11.10
CA GLU A 147 -1.08 -1.53 11.46
C GLU A 147 -1.96 -0.55 10.66
N LEU A 148 -2.48 -0.94 9.49
CA LEU A 148 -3.45 -0.13 8.76
C LEU A 148 -4.70 0.17 9.61
N SER A 149 -5.05 -0.69 10.56
CA SER A 149 -6.14 -0.45 11.51
C SER A 149 -5.95 0.78 12.41
N ASN A 150 -4.74 1.32 12.51
CA ASN A 150 -4.44 2.53 13.28
C ASN A 150 -4.79 3.83 12.52
N CYS A 151 -5.13 3.75 11.24
CA CYS A 151 -5.60 4.91 10.46
C CYS A 151 -7.04 5.27 10.86
N ALA A 152 -7.20 5.85 12.05
CA ALA A 152 -8.51 6.09 12.69
C ALA A 152 -9.44 7.05 11.91
N SER A 153 -8.90 7.80 10.95
CA SER A 153 -9.69 8.69 10.08
C SER A 153 -10.05 8.08 8.74
N LEU A 154 -9.68 6.82 8.46
CA LEU A 154 -9.84 6.21 7.15
C LEU A 154 -11.32 5.96 6.85
N GLU A 155 -11.79 6.57 5.77
CA GLU A 155 -13.17 6.54 5.29
C GLU A 155 -13.29 5.68 4.02
N LYS A 156 -12.25 5.68 3.18
CA LYS A 156 -12.22 4.96 1.91
C LYS A 156 -10.92 4.15 1.76
N LEU A 157 -11.07 2.86 1.45
CA LEU A 157 -9.96 1.96 1.15
C LEU A 157 -10.23 1.20 -0.15
N GLU A 158 -9.40 1.45 -1.16
CA GLU A 158 -9.46 0.70 -2.41
C GLU A 158 -8.23 -0.20 -2.60
N LEU A 159 -8.47 -1.50 -2.73
CA LEU A 159 -7.48 -2.55 -2.94
C LEU A 159 -7.82 -3.42 -4.15
N ALA A 160 -8.65 -2.90 -5.06
CA ALA A 160 -9.09 -3.61 -6.25
C ALA A 160 -7.90 -4.05 -7.14
N VAL A 161 -8.05 -5.17 -7.84
CA VAL A 161 -7.10 -5.59 -8.89
C VAL A 161 -5.66 -5.74 -8.38
N ASN A 162 -5.46 -6.19 -7.14
CA ASN A 162 -4.14 -6.58 -6.61
C ASN A 162 -3.81 -8.06 -6.88
N ARG A 163 -4.82 -8.85 -7.30
CA ARG A 163 -4.75 -10.23 -7.79
C ARG A 163 -4.25 -11.30 -6.83
N ASP A 164 -3.57 -10.95 -5.75
CA ASP A 164 -2.97 -11.93 -4.82
C ASP A 164 -3.48 -11.83 -3.38
N ILE A 165 -4.25 -10.78 -3.05
CA ILE A 165 -4.83 -10.64 -1.70
C ILE A 165 -5.88 -11.72 -1.48
N CYS A 166 -5.73 -12.51 -0.43
CA CYS A 166 -6.68 -13.57 -0.07
C CYS A 166 -7.21 -13.48 1.36
N GLU A 167 -6.62 -12.63 2.20
CA GLU A 167 -7.02 -12.43 3.59
C GLU A 167 -6.82 -10.96 4.01
N LEU A 168 -7.51 -10.58 5.08
CA LEU A 168 -7.37 -9.28 5.75
C LEU A 168 -7.13 -9.50 7.25
N PRO A 169 -6.27 -8.71 7.90
CA PRO A 169 -6.06 -8.83 9.34
C PRO A 169 -7.34 -8.49 10.10
N GLN A 170 -7.62 -9.25 11.17
CA GLN A 170 -8.81 -9.09 12.01
C GLN A 170 -8.92 -7.68 12.60
N GLU A 171 -7.79 -7.05 12.87
CA GLU A 171 -7.67 -5.70 13.42
C GLU A 171 -8.27 -4.62 12.52
N LEU A 172 -8.46 -4.86 11.20
CA LEU A 172 -9.12 -3.86 10.34
C LEU A 172 -10.56 -3.55 10.76
N SER A 173 -11.20 -4.42 11.55
CA SER A 173 -12.50 -4.09 12.16
C SER A 173 -12.46 -2.88 13.08
N ASN A 174 -11.27 -2.42 13.51
CA ASN A 174 -11.09 -1.19 14.29
C ASN A 174 -11.22 0.10 13.45
N LEU A 175 -11.32 0.00 12.12
CA LEU A 175 -11.53 1.16 11.25
C LEU A 175 -12.99 1.63 11.33
N ILE A 176 -13.31 2.33 12.42
CA ILE A 176 -14.69 2.72 12.76
C ILE A 176 -15.32 3.74 11.83
N LYS A 177 -14.53 4.41 10.98
CA LYS A 177 -15.01 5.40 10.00
C LYS A 177 -15.03 4.89 8.57
N LEU A 178 -14.57 3.67 8.32
CA LEU A 178 -14.47 3.14 6.96
C LEU A 178 -15.87 2.86 6.43
N THR A 179 -16.30 3.63 5.44
CA THR A 179 -17.61 3.54 4.78
C THR A 179 -17.53 2.83 3.44
N HIS A 180 -16.38 2.91 2.76
CA HIS A 180 -16.17 2.36 1.42
C HIS A 180 -14.95 1.43 1.39
N LEU A 181 -15.17 0.18 0.97
CA LEU A 181 -14.14 -0.84 0.83
C LEU A 181 -14.24 -1.57 -0.51
N ASP A 182 -13.22 -1.42 -1.37
CA ASP A 182 -13.11 -2.18 -2.62
C ASP A 182 -12.02 -3.26 -2.51
N LEU A 183 -12.44 -4.51 -2.62
CA LEU A 183 -11.61 -5.72 -2.65
C LEU A 183 -11.82 -6.52 -3.94
N SER A 184 -12.45 -5.94 -4.96
CA SER A 184 -12.74 -6.61 -6.22
C SER A 184 -11.47 -7.10 -6.94
N VAL A 185 -11.61 -8.16 -7.74
CA VAL A 185 -10.52 -8.72 -8.56
C VAL A 185 -9.30 -9.13 -7.71
N ASN A 186 -9.55 -9.96 -6.69
CA ASN A 186 -8.55 -10.54 -5.79
C ASN A 186 -8.74 -12.07 -5.67
N ARG A 187 -8.27 -12.71 -4.59
CA ARG A 187 -8.32 -14.16 -4.37
C ARG A 187 -9.06 -14.56 -3.09
N PHE A 188 -9.97 -13.73 -2.60
CA PHE A 188 -10.76 -14.07 -1.41
C PHE A 188 -11.63 -15.30 -1.67
N THR A 189 -11.55 -16.31 -0.80
CA THR A 189 -12.38 -17.52 -0.85
C THR A 189 -13.61 -17.45 0.07
N ALA A 190 -13.59 -16.53 1.04
CA ALA A 190 -14.68 -16.20 1.94
C ALA A 190 -14.62 -14.71 2.28
N VAL A 191 -15.74 -14.14 2.74
CA VAL A 191 -15.78 -12.76 3.25
C VAL A 191 -14.96 -12.68 4.54
N PRO A 192 -13.95 -11.80 4.65
CA PRO A 192 -13.11 -11.72 5.84
C PRO A 192 -13.91 -11.36 7.10
N PRO A 193 -13.69 -12.02 8.25
CA PRO A 193 -14.41 -11.71 9.49
C PRO A 193 -14.26 -10.25 9.96
N ALA A 194 -13.17 -9.59 9.60
CA ALA A 194 -12.96 -8.18 9.87
C ALA A 194 -14.04 -7.30 9.23
N VAL A 195 -14.39 -7.58 7.97
CA VAL A 195 -15.37 -6.82 7.17
C VAL A 195 -16.76 -6.93 7.78
N LEU A 196 -17.13 -8.11 8.27
CA LEU A 196 -18.43 -8.34 8.93
C LEU A 196 -18.60 -7.52 10.23
N ARG A 197 -17.49 -7.15 10.88
CA ARG A 197 -17.49 -6.40 12.14
C ARG A 197 -17.24 -4.90 11.95
N MET A 198 -17.09 -4.40 10.72
CA MET A 198 -16.91 -2.97 10.48
C MET A 198 -18.23 -2.22 10.70
N PRO A 199 -18.29 -1.29 11.67
CA PRO A 199 -19.56 -0.71 12.12
C PRO A 199 -20.14 0.31 11.12
N ALA A 200 -19.29 1.05 10.42
CA ALA A 200 -19.68 2.13 9.52
C ALA A 200 -19.60 1.76 8.03
N LEU A 201 -19.27 0.51 7.68
CA LEU A 201 -19.07 0.13 6.29
C LEU A 201 -20.42 0.09 5.55
N GLU A 202 -20.59 0.95 4.55
CA GLU A 202 -21.84 1.09 3.79
C GLU A 202 -21.75 0.38 2.44
N TRP A 203 -20.58 0.48 1.80
CA TRP A 203 -20.32 -0.04 0.46
C TRP A 203 -19.15 -1.02 0.47
N LEU A 204 -19.38 -2.24 -0.03
CA LEU A 204 -18.38 -3.29 -0.14
C LEU A 204 -18.40 -3.92 -1.54
N ASP A 205 -17.30 -3.83 -2.26
CA ASP A 205 -17.12 -4.60 -3.50
C ASP A 205 -16.13 -5.75 -3.28
N MET A 206 -16.59 -6.99 -3.53
CA MET A 206 -15.74 -8.16 -3.64
C MET A 206 -16.04 -8.96 -4.91
N GLY A 207 -16.48 -8.30 -5.98
CA GLY A 207 -16.69 -8.91 -7.28
C GLY A 207 -15.40 -9.53 -7.85
N SER A 208 -15.52 -10.50 -8.75
CA SER A 208 -14.39 -11.19 -9.39
C SER A 208 -13.38 -11.77 -8.38
N ASN A 209 -13.88 -12.43 -7.34
CA ASN A 209 -13.06 -13.15 -6.35
C ASN A 209 -13.28 -14.68 -6.49
N ARG A 210 -12.99 -15.44 -5.43
CA ARG A 210 -13.17 -16.90 -5.37
C ARG A 210 -14.15 -17.31 -4.27
N LEU A 211 -15.07 -16.42 -3.91
CA LEU A 211 -16.06 -16.65 -2.87
C LEU A 211 -16.92 -17.86 -3.26
N GLN A 212 -17.01 -18.83 -2.35
CA GLN A 212 -17.84 -20.03 -2.57
C GLN A 212 -19.18 -19.95 -1.84
N GLN A 213 -19.21 -19.21 -0.74
CA GLN A 213 -20.36 -19.03 0.13
C GLN A 213 -20.36 -17.60 0.66
N LEU A 214 -21.56 -17.07 0.90
CA LEU A 214 -21.78 -15.77 1.50
C LEU A 214 -22.36 -15.96 2.90
N PRO A 215 -21.99 -15.10 3.86
CA PRO A 215 -22.58 -15.15 5.19
C PRO A 215 -24.02 -14.61 5.19
N ASP A 216 -24.89 -15.21 6.00
CA ASP A 216 -26.33 -14.88 6.06
C ASP A 216 -26.65 -13.54 6.75
N THR A 217 -25.62 -12.83 7.23
CA THR A 217 -25.72 -11.68 8.12
C THR A 217 -25.29 -10.35 7.47
N ILE A 218 -24.96 -10.34 6.17
CA ILE A 218 -24.62 -9.11 5.46
C ILE A 218 -25.91 -8.42 4.97
N GLU A 219 -26.29 -7.35 5.67
CA GLU A 219 -27.43 -6.49 5.33
C GLU A 219 -26.94 -5.08 4.90
N ARG A 220 -26.00 -5.02 3.95
CA ARG A 220 -25.45 -3.75 3.43
C ARG A 220 -25.26 -3.80 1.91
N PHE A 221 -24.95 -2.67 1.28
CA PHE A 221 -24.66 -2.66 -0.15
C PHE A 221 -23.41 -3.48 -0.43
N VAL A 222 -23.56 -4.52 -1.23
CA VAL A 222 -22.44 -5.39 -1.62
C VAL A 222 -22.49 -5.76 -3.08
N ASN A 223 -21.31 -5.84 -3.68
CA ASN A 223 -21.12 -6.39 -5.01
C ASN A 223 -20.28 -7.67 -4.93
N PHE A 224 -20.89 -8.82 -5.26
CA PHE A 224 -20.23 -10.14 -5.27
C PHE A 224 -20.30 -10.82 -6.64
N ARG A 225 -20.53 -10.06 -7.72
CA ARG A 225 -20.58 -10.60 -9.09
C ARG A 225 -19.30 -11.38 -9.45
N ASP A 226 -19.40 -12.29 -10.41
CA ASP A 226 -18.27 -13.06 -10.94
C ASP A 226 -17.49 -13.87 -9.88
N ASN A 227 -18.19 -14.35 -8.84
CA ASN A 227 -17.68 -15.31 -7.87
C ASN A 227 -18.24 -16.72 -8.14
N PRO A 228 -17.46 -17.79 -7.91
CA PRO A 228 -17.91 -19.18 -8.05
C PRO A 228 -18.76 -19.62 -6.85
N LEU A 229 -19.87 -18.93 -6.62
CA LEU A 229 -20.80 -19.22 -5.53
C LEU A 229 -21.48 -20.57 -5.76
N LYS A 230 -21.60 -21.37 -4.71
CA LYS A 230 -22.19 -22.73 -4.81
C LYS A 230 -23.68 -22.73 -5.16
N LEU A 231 -24.39 -21.67 -4.77
CA LEU A 231 -25.81 -21.53 -5.00
C LEU A 231 -26.04 -20.74 -6.29
N GLU A 232 -26.71 -21.35 -7.27
CA GLU A 232 -27.16 -20.64 -8.46
C GLU A 232 -28.37 -19.77 -8.12
N VAL A 233 -28.23 -18.46 -8.31
CA VAL A 233 -29.29 -17.48 -8.07
C VAL A 233 -29.61 -16.80 -9.40
N THR A 234 -30.84 -16.97 -9.88
CA THR A 234 -31.34 -16.22 -11.03
C THR A 234 -32.11 -15.01 -10.53
N LEU A 235 -31.71 -13.82 -10.98
CA LEU A 235 -32.44 -12.60 -10.66
C LEU A 235 -33.63 -12.42 -11.61
N PRO A 236 -34.72 -11.79 -11.15
CA PRO A 236 -35.79 -11.41 -12.05
C PRO A 236 -35.28 -10.42 -13.11
N PRO A 237 -35.87 -10.42 -14.32
CA PRO A 237 -35.50 -9.48 -15.37
C PRO A 237 -35.70 -8.04 -14.86
N SER A 238 -34.67 -7.20 -15.05
CA SER A 238 -34.74 -5.79 -14.72
C SER A 238 -35.49 -5.03 -15.81
N GLU A 239 -36.40 -4.13 -15.41
CA GLU A 239 -37.17 -3.26 -16.31
C GLU A 239 -36.48 -1.92 -16.58
N ASN A 240 -35.38 -1.61 -15.87
CA ASN A 240 -34.68 -0.33 -15.96
C ASN A 240 -33.57 -0.41 -17.03
N THR A 241 -33.46 0.63 -17.86
CA THR A 241 -32.53 0.64 -19.02
C THR A 241 -31.20 1.36 -18.76
N ASP A 242 -31.02 1.93 -17.58
CA ASP A 242 -29.80 2.66 -17.20
C ASP A 242 -28.79 1.70 -16.55
N GLU A 243 -27.66 1.46 -17.24
CA GLU A 243 -26.67 0.44 -16.87
C GLU A 243 -26.05 0.64 -15.47
N GLU A 244 -25.90 1.87 -14.99
CA GLU A 244 -25.30 2.17 -13.67
C GLU A 244 -26.28 1.88 -12.53
N GLU A 245 -27.54 2.31 -12.65
CA GLU A 245 -28.58 2.03 -11.65
C GLU A 245 -28.93 0.54 -11.63
N GLU A 246 -28.96 -0.16 -12.78
CA GLU A 246 -29.10 -1.62 -12.83
C GLU A 246 -27.95 -2.35 -12.11
N ARG A 247 -26.71 -1.85 -12.23
CA ARG A 247 -25.54 -2.46 -11.57
C ARG A 247 -25.67 -2.40 -10.06
N GLU A 248 -26.15 -1.28 -9.52
CA GLU A 248 -26.36 -1.08 -8.09
C GLU A 248 -27.61 -1.82 -7.57
N LEU A 249 -28.74 -1.79 -8.29
CA LEU A 249 -29.97 -2.49 -7.91
C LEU A 249 -29.75 -4.01 -7.82
N PHE A 250 -28.92 -4.54 -8.74
CA PHE A 250 -28.56 -5.94 -8.76
C PHE A 250 -27.81 -6.38 -7.50
N GLY A 251 -26.92 -5.56 -6.92
CA GLY A 251 -26.14 -5.98 -5.74
C GLY A 251 -27.02 -6.31 -4.54
N LEU A 252 -27.95 -5.41 -4.22
CA LEU A 252 -28.90 -5.59 -3.11
C LEU A 252 -29.92 -6.71 -3.39
N GLN A 253 -30.51 -6.72 -4.60
CA GLN A 253 -31.50 -7.72 -4.97
C GLN A 253 -30.89 -9.12 -5.10
N PHE A 254 -29.65 -9.21 -5.60
CA PHE A 254 -28.85 -10.42 -5.62
C PHE A 254 -28.67 -10.97 -4.22
N MET A 255 -28.23 -10.14 -3.29
CA MET A 255 -28.01 -10.58 -1.91
C MET A 255 -29.27 -11.08 -1.23
N HIS A 256 -30.37 -10.32 -1.32
CA HIS A 256 -31.63 -10.75 -0.74
C HIS A 256 -32.06 -12.11 -1.32
N THR A 257 -31.95 -12.28 -2.63
CA THR A 257 -32.33 -13.54 -3.29
C THR A 257 -31.39 -14.67 -2.88
N TYR A 258 -30.07 -14.44 -2.83
CA TYR A 258 -29.08 -15.42 -2.40
C TYR A 258 -29.32 -15.90 -0.97
N ILE A 259 -29.57 -14.97 -0.03
CA ILE A 259 -29.84 -15.31 1.37
C ILE A 259 -31.13 -16.13 1.50
N GLN A 260 -32.19 -15.76 0.75
CA GLN A 260 -33.45 -16.51 0.75
C GLN A 260 -33.27 -17.94 0.24
N GLU A 261 -32.58 -18.11 -0.89
CA GLU A 261 -32.33 -19.42 -1.49
C GLU A 261 -31.39 -20.28 -0.63
N SER A 262 -30.39 -19.67 0.03
CA SER A 262 -29.51 -20.36 0.97
C SER A 262 -30.29 -20.94 2.16
N ARG A 263 -31.18 -20.14 2.77
CA ARG A 263 -32.06 -20.61 3.86
C ARG A 263 -33.02 -21.71 3.42
N ARG A 264 -33.50 -21.69 2.17
CA ARG A 264 -34.37 -22.75 1.60
C ARG A 264 -33.61 -24.06 1.45
N ALA A 265 -32.39 -24.00 0.92
CA ALA A 265 -31.52 -25.16 0.75
C ALA A 265 -31.20 -25.82 2.11
N ASP A 266 -30.87 -25.04 3.13
CA ASP A 266 -30.59 -25.56 4.49
C ASP A 266 -31.83 -26.25 5.11
N ASN A 267 -33.02 -25.67 4.93
CA ASN A 267 -34.26 -26.27 5.41
C ASN A 267 -34.62 -27.58 4.69
N GLN A 268 -34.33 -27.69 3.38
CA GLN A 268 -34.54 -28.93 2.62
C GLN A 268 -33.58 -30.05 3.06
N VAL A 269 -32.32 -29.72 3.36
CA VAL A 269 -31.34 -30.70 3.87
C VAL A 269 -31.75 -31.23 5.24
N ASN A 270 -32.24 -30.36 6.14
CA ASN A 270 -32.72 -30.76 7.46
C ASN A 270 -34.00 -31.60 7.43
N CYS A 271 -34.94 -31.35 6.51
CA CYS A 271 -36.12 -32.20 6.33
C CYS A 271 -35.82 -33.57 5.70
N SER A 272 -34.69 -33.72 5.00
CA SER A 272 -34.29 -34.96 4.33
C SER A 272 -33.49 -35.92 5.25
N THR A 273 -33.19 -35.49 6.48
CA THR A 273 -32.33 -36.20 7.43
C THR A 273 -33.04 -36.64 8.73
N THR A 274 -34.35 -36.42 8.81
CA THR A 274 -35.28 -36.94 9.85
C THR A 274 -36.18 -38.02 9.27
#